data_AF-W9YKG0-F1
#
_entry.id   AF-W9YKG0-F1
#
_cell.length_a   1.000
_cell.length_b   1.000
_cell.length_c   1.000
_cell.angle_alpha   90.00
_cell.angle_beta   90.00
_cell.angle_gamma   90.00
#
_symmetry.space_group_name_H-M   'P 1'
#
loop_
_entity.id
_entity.type
_entity.pdbx_description
1 polymer ?
#
loop_
_entity_poly.entity_id
_entity_poly.type
_entity_poly.pdbx_seq_one_letter_code
_entity_poly.pdbx_strand_id
1 'polypeptide(L)'
;MAEVESKDAHEVAIPPSAPGEPVSIYDPSVEPPYGWVVCISMHLINGFTWGIIASYGVYLSYYINHETFAGASDLDFTFVGGVNFAAAMLCTPVVNVCIRAFGTKPTMYCGCFFFAGGFVAASFATKFWHLILSQGILVGLGTGFCWLPATPLLPAWFNRNRSLAQGIAAAGSGVGGIIFSAATTPMIENLSLAWSLRITGIIAFVVLFCASLLMRDRNATTRPRIKAFDVALLRRYRVWLLMGFSFFSISGYIICTYTLSAFALSLGLSQHQGGIVTTVLNVGTAFGRPCIGVLSDRFGRMTVTCCFTAVNTLMVFAVWIPTNSYGLLIFLSLILGVTCGVYWGTIGPLCAEVVDLSELPSTLGMMWLSISIPAFFSEAIALGIREPHAKRPYLWPEIYTGLAFLIASLFMLELRRQKWGLLTREKHR
;
A
#
# COMPACT_ATOMS: atom_id res chain seq x y z
N MET A 1 -38.29 13.51 34.59
CA MET A 1 -37.95 13.47 33.15
C MET A 1 -37.06 14.66 32.87
N ALA A 2 -35.75 14.44 32.82
CA ALA A 2 -34.78 15.45 32.42
C ALA A 2 -34.08 14.90 31.18
N GLU A 3 -34.36 15.50 30.02
CA GLU A 3 -33.68 15.22 28.77
C GLU A 3 -32.27 15.80 28.82
N VAL A 4 -31.30 14.93 28.53
CA VAL A 4 -29.90 15.28 28.35
C VAL A 4 -29.73 15.74 26.91
N GLU A 5 -29.66 17.05 26.70
CA GLU A 5 -29.10 17.64 25.47
C GLU A 5 -27.62 17.25 25.35
N SER A 6 -27.29 16.32 24.45
CA SER A 6 -25.90 16.11 24.04
C SER A 6 -25.50 17.14 23.00
N LYS A 7 -24.51 17.97 23.35
CA LYS A 7 -23.78 18.88 22.47
C LYS A 7 -23.13 18.13 21.30
N ASP A 8 -23.79 18.08 20.15
CA ASP A 8 -23.15 17.79 18.87
C ASP A 8 -22.51 19.07 18.33
N ALA A 9 -21.24 19.28 18.72
CA ALA A 9 -20.40 20.34 18.21
C ALA A 9 -19.74 19.90 16.89
N HIS A 10 -19.93 20.70 15.84
CA HIS A 10 -19.13 20.77 14.61
C HIS A 10 -19.20 19.58 13.62
N GLU A 11 -20.39 19.25 13.14
CA GLU A 11 -20.57 18.54 11.87
C GLU A 11 -20.57 19.59 10.72
N VAL A 12 -19.44 19.75 10.00
CA VAL A 12 -19.43 20.60 8.80
C VAL A 12 -20.08 19.80 7.67
N ALA A 13 -21.39 19.95 7.54
CA ALA A 13 -22.05 19.64 6.29
C ALA A 13 -21.52 20.61 5.21
N ILE A 14 -20.99 20.08 4.12
CA ILE A 14 -20.73 20.84 2.90
C ILE A 14 -22.02 21.62 2.56
N PRO A 15 -21.96 22.93 2.29
CA PRO A 15 -23.15 23.75 2.12
C PRO A 15 -24.05 23.16 1.01
N PRO A 16 -25.38 23.27 1.15
CA PRO A 16 -26.30 22.72 0.18
C PRO A 16 -25.98 23.27 -1.22
N SER A 17 -25.85 22.38 -2.19
CA SER A 17 -26.02 22.75 -3.61
C SER A 17 -27.36 23.45 -3.74
N ALA A 18 -27.40 24.54 -4.51
CA ALA A 18 -28.61 25.30 -4.77
C ALA A 18 -29.78 24.34 -5.14
N PRO A 19 -30.99 24.53 -4.59
CA PRO A 19 -32.12 23.68 -4.92
C PRO A 19 -32.42 23.80 -6.41
N GLY A 20 -32.06 22.78 -7.19
CA GLY A 20 -32.27 22.79 -8.65
C GLY A 20 -31.28 21.99 -9.50
N GLU A 21 -30.16 21.48 -8.97
CA GLU A 21 -29.34 20.56 -9.77
C GLU A 21 -30.06 19.22 -9.95
N PRO A 22 -30.35 18.79 -11.21
CA PRO A 22 -30.97 17.49 -11.43
C PRO A 22 -30.03 16.41 -10.89
N VAL A 23 -30.56 15.55 -10.01
CA VAL A 23 -29.91 14.29 -9.65
C VAL A 23 -29.73 13.53 -10.97
N SER A 24 -28.51 13.58 -11.52
CA SER A 24 -28.18 12.90 -12.77
C SER A 24 -28.58 11.43 -12.62
N ILE A 25 -29.65 11.03 -13.32
CA ILE A 25 -30.13 9.65 -13.40
C ILE A 25 -29.09 8.92 -14.24
N TYR A 26 -28.03 8.48 -13.58
CA TYR A 26 -26.92 7.83 -14.22
C TYR A 26 -27.24 6.35 -14.37
N ASP A 27 -27.10 5.81 -15.58
CA ASP A 27 -27.24 4.37 -15.80
C ASP A 27 -26.14 3.64 -15.00
N PRO A 28 -26.48 2.80 -14.01
CA PRO A 28 -25.50 2.04 -13.25
C PRO A 28 -24.65 1.10 -14.13
N SER A 29 -25.03 0.87 -15.39
CA SER A 29 -24.32 0.03 -16.36
C SER A 29 -23.12 0.70 -17.05
N VAL A 30 -23.04 2.04 -17.08
CA VAL A 30 -21.99 2.78 -17.81
C VAL A 30 -21.04 3.45 -16.83
N GLU A 31 -19.77 3.09 -16.77
CA GLU A 31 -18.83 3.76 -15.86
C GLU A 31 -18.57 5.22 -16.28
N PRO A 32 -18.47 6.18 -15.33
CA PRO A 32 -18.15 7.57 -15.67
C PRO A 32 -16.80 7.67 -16.39
N PRO A 33 -16.72 8.29 -17.58
CA PRO A 33 -15.46 8.41 -18.33
C PRO A 33 -14.33 9.05 -17.50
N TYR A 34 -14.67 10.03 -16.66
CA TYR A 34 -13.71 10.71 -15.78
C TYR A 34 -13.13 9.79 -14.69
N GLY A 35 -13.81 8.69 -14.33
CA GLY A 35 -13.29 7.70 -13.39
C GLY A 35 -11.96 7.11 -13.84
N TRP A 36 -11.74 6.96 -15.15
CA TRP A 36 -10.46 6.50 -15.70
C TRP A 36 -9.35 7.54 -15.60
N VAL A 37 -9.67 8.83 -15.67
CA VAL A 37 -8.71 9.91 -15.38
C VAL A 37 -8.27 9.83 -13.92
N VAL A 38 -9.22 9.65 -13.00
CA VAL A 38 -8.91 9.45 -11.57
C VAL A 38 -8.09 8.18 -11.34
N CYS A 39 -8.38 7.10 -12.08
CA CYS A 39 -7.59 5.87 -12.05
C CYS A 39 -6.13 6.11 -12.47
N ILE A 40 -5.90 6.84 -13.56
CA ILE A 40 -4.55 7.18 -14.03
C ILE A 40 -3.84 8.11 -13.04
N SER A 41 -4.54 9.12 -12.50
CA SER A 41 -3.98 9.99 -11.47
C SER A 41 -3.56 9.20 -10.23
N MET A 42 -4.39 8.26 -9.76
CA MET A 42 -4.04 7.39 -8.64
C MET A 42 -2.91 6.42 -8.99
N HIS A 43 -2.83 5.95 -10.24
CA HIS A 43 -1.69 5.16 -10.74
C HIS A 43 -0.38 5.95 -10.66
N LEU A 44 -0.38 7.20 -11.12
CA LEU A 44 0.77 8.10 -11.04
C LEU A 44 1.13 8.40 -9.58
N ILE A 45 0.14 8.65 -8.72
CA ILE A 45 0.39 8.83 -7.28
C ILE A 45 1.09 7.60 -6.69
N ASN A 46 0.60 6.38 -6.94
CA ASN A 46 1.26 5.16 -6.46
C ASN A 46 2.68 4.98 -7.05
N GLY A 47 2.89 5.28 -8.34
CA GLY A 47 4.20 5.13 -8.98
C GLY A 47 5.24 6.13 -8.45
N PHE A 48 4.86 7.39 -8.32
CA PHE A 48 5.75 8.47 -7.87
C PHE A 48 5.79 8.62 -6.34
N THR A 49 5.11 7.75 -5.59
CA THR A 49 5.30 7.60 -4.14
C THR A 49 5.90 6.25 -3.82
N TRP A 50 5.06 5.21 -3.69
CA TRP A 50 5.45 3.85 -3.35
C TRP A 50 6.46 3.24 -4.33
N GLY A 51 6.37 3.58 -5.62
CA GLY A 51 7.37 3.14 -6.60
C GLY A 51 8.75 3.74 -6.35
N ILE A 52 8.83 5.06 -6.10
CA ILE A 52 10.10 5.70 -5.73
C ILE A 52 10.63 5.13 -4.41
N ILE A 53 9.77 4.93 -3.41
CA ILE A 53 10.16 4.31 -2.13
C ILE A 53 10.71 2.89 -2.35
N ALA A 54 10.12 2.10 -3.25
CA ALA A 54 10.62 0.76 -3.59
C ALA A 54 12.02 0.80 -4.22
N SER A 55 12.38 1.88 -4.91
CA SER A 55 13.74 2.08 -5.47
C SER A 55 14.81 2.46 -4.42
N TYR A 56 14.42 2.67 -3.16
CA TYR A 56 15.34 2.99 -2.06
C TYR A 56 16.48 1.97 -1.92
N GLY A 57 16.25 0.71 -2.29
CA GLY A 57 17.30 -0.32 -2.30
C GLY A 57 18.56 0.06 -3.10
N VAL A 58 18.43 0.86 -4.16
CA VAL A 58 19.57 1.35 -4.96
C VAL A 58 20.36 2.41 -4.18
N TYR A 59 19.67 3.39 -3.58
CA TYR A 59 20.29 4.39 -2.71
C TYR A 59 20.96 3.74 -1.51
N LEU A 60 20.30 2.75 -0.90
CA LEU A 60 20.82 1.94 0.19
C LEU A 60 22.14 1.24 -0.18
N SER A 61 22.17 0.53 -1.30
CA SER A 61 23.40 -0.13 -1.75
C SER A 61 24.53 0.86 -1.97
N TYR A 62 24.24 2.06 -2.47
CA TYR A 62 25.24 3.10 -2.61
C TYR A 62 25.76 3.60 -1.25
N TYR A 63 24.87 3.84 -0.28
CA TYR A 63 25.24 4.30 1.07
C TYR A 63 26.14 3.31 1.80
N ILE A 64 25.87 2.01 1.67
CA ILE A 64 26.68 0.94 2.28
C ILE A 64 28.05 0.86 1.59
N ASN A 65 28.07 0.78 0.25
CA ASN A 65 29.31 0.54 -0.50
C ASN A 65 30.31 1.71 -0.46
N HIS A 66 29.85 2.94 -0.18
CA HIS A 66 30.71 4.13 -0.10
C HIS A 66 30.94 4.62 1.34
N GLU A 67 30.49 3.86 2.35
CA GLU A 67 30.56 4.24 3.77
C GLU A 67 30.10 5.69 4.03
N THR A 68 29.07 6.13 3.30
CA THR A 68 28.65 7.56 3.25
C THR A 68 28.28 8.09 4.64
N PHE A 69 27.85 7.21 5.55
CA PHE A 69 27.55 7.52 6.94
C PHE A 69 28.33 6.59 7.87
N ALA A 70 29.47 7.07 8.37
CA ALA A 70 30.29 6.32 9.33
C ALA A 70 29.49 5.94 10.59
N GLY A 71 29.51 4.65 10.95
CA GLY A 71 28.91 4.12 12.18
C GLY A 71 27.44 3.67 12.07
N ALA A 72 26.81 3.74 10.90
CA ALA A 72 25.49 3.15 10.68
C ALA A 72 25.62 1.68 10.24
N SER A 73 24.87 0.78 10.88
CA SER A 73 24.78 -0.63 10.49
C SER A 73 23.84 -0.83 9.30
N ASP A 74 24.00 -1.92 8.56
CA ASP A 74 23.07 -2.30 7.48
C ASP A 74 21.61 -2.39 7.97
N LEU A 75 21.41 -2.79 9.23
CA LEU A 75 20.11 -2.81 9.89
C LEU A 75 19.54 -1.41 10.13
N ASP A 76 20.36 -0.41 10.45
CA ASP A 76 19.88 0.95 10.65
C ASP A 76 19.25 1.49 9.36
N PHE A 77 19.84 1.18 8.21
CA PHE A 77 19.30 1.63 6.95
C PHE A 77 17.98 0.95 6.55
N THR A 78 17.70 -0.29 7.00
CA THR A 78 16.39 -0.93 6.76
C THR A 78 15.29 -0.26 7.59
N PHE A 79 15.63 0.29 8.76
CA PHE A 79 14.70 1.10 9.56
C PHE A 79 14.21 2.36 8.83
N VAL A 80 15.01 2.95 7.93
CA VAL A 80 14.57 4.14 7.16
C VAL A 80 13.31 3.83 6.34
N GLY A 81 13.28 2.67 5.66
CA GLY A 81 12.12 2.21 4.90
C GLY A 81 10.92 1.89 5.78
N GLY A 82 11.15 1.24 6.93
CA GLY A 82 10.10 0.95 7.91
C GLY A 82 9.48 2.22 8.51
N VAL A 83 10.32 3.20 8.88
CA VAL A 83 9.88 4.53 9.38
C VAL A 83 9.10 5.28 8.31
N ASN A 84 9.51 5.21 7.04
CA ASN A 84 8.78 5.80 5.93
C ASN A 84 7.35 5.23 5.82
N PHE A 85 7.24 3.90 5.77
CA PHE A 85 5.93 3.25 5.68
C PHE A 85 5.05 3.55 6.90
N ALA A 86 5.63 3.49 8.10
CA ALA A 86 4.94 3.81 9.35
C ALA A 86 4.46 5.27 9.39
N ALA A 87 5.30 6.23 8.99
CA ALA A 87 4.92 7.64 8.93
C ALA A 87 3.78 7.86 7.93
N ALA A 88 3.81 7.20 6.77
CA ALA A 88 2.76 7.27 5.77
C ALA A 88 1.42 6.75 6.29
N MET A 89 1.40 5.64 7.04
CA MET A 89 0.16 5.05 7.56
C MET A 89 -0.32 5.71 8.85
N LEU A 90 0.57 6.02 9.80
CA LEU A 90 0.22 6.61 11.10
C LEU A 90 -0.27 8.06 11.00
N CYS A 91 0.08 8.77 9.92
CA CYS A 91 -0.44 10.13 9.71
C CYS A 91 -1.92 10.16 9.30
N THR A 92 -2.58 9.01 9.12
CA THR A 92 -4.00 8.91 8.73
C THR A 92 -4.96 9.81 9.53
N PRO A 93 -4.92 9.84 10.88
CA PRO A 93 -5.83 10.70 11.64
C PRO A 93 -5.58 12.20 11.37
N VAL A 94 -4.31 12.57 11.22
CA VAL A 94 -3.89 13.95 10.92
C VAL A 94 -4.38 14.34 9.53
N VAL A 95 -4.17 13.48 8.53
CA VAL A 95 -4.67 13.68 7.17
C VAL A 95 -6.20 13.82 7.17
N ASN A 96 -6.92 12.99 7.91
CA ASN A 96 -8.39 13.11 8.03
C ASN A 96 -8.83 14.44 8.68
N VAL A 97 -8.07 14.98 9.64
CA VAL A 97 -8.31 16.33 10.19
C VAL A 97 -8.05 17.39 9.12
N CYS A 98 -6.95 17.30 8.37
CA CYS A 98 -6.62 18.23 7.29
C CYS A 98 -7.66 18.23 6.17
N ILE A 99 -8.15 17.06 5.75
CA ILE A 99 -9.22 16.94 4.74
C ILE A 99 -10.49 17.64 5.24
N ARG A 100 -10.83 17.51 6.52
CA ARG A 100 -12.00 18.20 7.10
C ARG A 100 -11.84 19.72 7.15
N ALA A 101 -10.65 20.19 7.51
CA ALA A 101 -10.40 21.62 7.69
C ALA A 101 -10.16 22.36 6.36
N PHE A 102 -9.46 21.73 5.41
CA PHE A 102 -8.95 22.37 4.20
C PHE A 102 -9.43 21.71 2.91
N GLY A 103 -10.08 20.56 2.98
CA GLY A 103 -10.49 19.77 1.82
C GLY A 103 -9.41 18.83 1.29
N THR A 104 -9.82 17.95 0.39
CA THR A 104 -8.98 16.88 -0.18
C THR A 104 -7.78 17.41 -0.96
N LYS A 105 -8.00 18.34 -1.91
CA LYS A 105 -6.94 18.84 -2.80
C LYS A 105 -5.82 19.59 -2.07
N PRO A 106 -6.12 20.57 -1.18
CA PRO A 106 -5.05 21.26 -0.45
C PRO A 106 -4.20 20.32 0.40
N THR A 107 -4.82 19.31 1.01
CA THR A 107 -4.11 18.28 1.78
C THR A 107 -3.13 17.50 0.89
N MET A 108 -3.54 17.14 -0.33
CA MET A 108 -2.67 16.47 -1.31
C MET A 108 -1.52 17.37 -1.78
N TYR A 109 -1.76 18.67 -1.98
CA TYR A 109 -0.70 19.61 -2.35
C TYR A 109 0.36 19.72 -1.25
N CYS A 110 -0.04 19.79 0.02
CA CYS A 110 0.90 19.72 1.15
C CYS A 110 1.75 18.45 1.09
N GLY A 111 1.13 17.30 0.77
CA GLY A 111 1.84 16.05 0.57
C GLY A 111 2.91 16.12 -0.53
N CYS A 112 2.61 16.78 -1.65
CA CYS A 112 3.56 16.94 -2.76
C CYS A 112 4.82 17.71 -2.30
N PHE A 113 4.63 18.79 -1.52
CA PHE A 113 5.74 19.57 -0.96
C PHE A 113 6.55 18.78 0.07
N PHE A 114 5.90 18.03 0.96
CA PHE A 114 6.61 17.17 1.92
C PHE A 114 7.40 16.07 1.22
N PHE A 115 6.81 15.40 0.23
CA PHE A 115 7.48 14.32 -0.49
C PHE A 115 8.72 14.83 -1.24
N ALA A 116 8.57 15.88 -2.04
CA ALA A 116 9.67 16.48 -2.79
C ALA A 116 10.72 17.12 -1.87
N GLY A 117 10.26 17.85 -0.85
CA GLY A 117 11.11 18.48 0.16
C GLY A 117 11.92 17.45 0.95
N GLY A 118 11.37 16.27 1.23
CA GLY A 118 12.07 15.16 1.84
C GLY A 118 13.24 14.65 1.00
N PHE A 119 13.04 14.43 -0.30
CA PHE A 119 14.13 14.02 -1.20
C PHE A 119 15.19 15.13 -1.39
N VAL A 120 14.77 16.38 -1.52
CA VAL A 120 15.70 17.51 -1.63
C VAL A 120 16.48 17.70 -0.33
N ALA A 121 15.85 17.60 0.84
CA ALA A 121 16.51 17.66 2.14
C ALA A 121 17.51 16.52 2.33
N ALA A 122 17.16 15.31 1.89
CA ALA A 122 18.07 14.16 1.90
C ALA A 122 19.36 14.41 1.10
N SER A 123 19.30 15.24 0.05
CA SER A 123 20.49 15.59 -0.75
C SER A 123 21.55 16.40 0.03
N PHE A 124 21.19 16.95 1.19
CA PHE A 124 22.08 17.68 2.09
C PHE A 124 22.44 16.87 3.37
N ALA A 125 22.10 15.58 3.40
CA ALA A 125 22.36 14.73 4.57
C ALA A 125 23.85 14.45 4.74
N THR A 126 24.39 14.82 5.91
CA THR A 126 25.78 14.52 6.33
C THR A 126 25.86 13.51 7.47
N LYS A 127 24.75 13.29 8.17
CA LYS A 127 24.62 12.32 9.27
C LYS A 127 23.46 11.39 9.00
N PHE A 128 23.55 10.16 9.47
CA PHE A 128 22.52 9.14 9.26
C PHE A 128 21.13 9.57 9.74
N TRP A 129 21.02 10.24 10.90
CA TRP A 129 19.74 10.75 11.41
C TRP A 129 19.06 11.75 10.47
N HIS A 130 19.81 12.45 9.60
CA HIS A 130 19.21 13.31 8.59
C HIS A 130 18.41 12.50 7.57
N LEU A 131 18.83 11.27 7.23
CA LEU A 131 18.07 10.38 6.36
C LEU A 131 16.79 9.88 7.01
N ILE A 132 16.81 9.57 8.31
CA ILE A 132 15.60 9.20 9.05
C ILE A 132 14.58 10.34 9.02
N LEU A 133 15.01 11.59 9.29
CA LEU A 133 14.11 12.74 9.29
C LEU A 133 13.59 13.08 7.89
N SER A 134 14.44 12.97 6.87
CA SER A 134 14.09 13.32 5.49
C SER A 134 13.39 12.18 4.75
N GLN A 135 14.08 11.09 4.42
CA GLN A 135 13.55 9.96 3.67
C GLN A 135 12.64 9.05 4.47
N GLY A 136 12.85 8.95 5.79
CA GLY A 136 11.91 8.25 6.68
C GLY A 136 10.65 9.10 6.88
N ILE A 137 10.74 10.09 7.75
CA ILE A 137 9.57 10.82 8.23
C ILE A 137 8.98 11.74 7.17
N LEU A 138 9.76 12.67 6.58
CA LEU A 138 9.20 13.71 5.71
C LEU A 138 8.66 13.14 4.39
N VAL A 139 9.39 12.22 3.74
CA VAL A 139 8.88 11.50 2.55
C VAL A 139 7.71 10.59 2.91
N GLY A 140 7.74 9.92 4.07
CA GLY A 140 6.61 9.10 4.54
C GLY A 140 5.34 9.92 4.77
N LEU A 141 5.44 11.06 5.45
CA LEU A 141 4.34 12.01 5.61
C LEU A 141 3.86 12.53 4.26
N GLY A 142 4.77 12.89 3.35
CA GLY A 142 4.40 13.31 1.98
C GLY A 142 3.63 12.23 1.23
N THR A 143 4.03 10.97 1.38
CA THR A 143 3.33 9.81 0.81
C THR A 143 1.93 9.67 1.37
N GLY A 144 1.80 9.73 2.71
CA GLY A 144 0.50 9.68 3.38
C GLY A 144 -0.43 10.81 2.94
N PHE A 145 0.03 12.06 2.95
CA PHE A 145 -0.77 13.22 2.56
C PHE A 145 -1.17 13.22 1.07
N CYS A 146 -0.41 12.59 0.17
CA CYS A 146 -0.81 12.42 -1.23
C CYS A 146 -1.78 11.25 -1.40
N TRP A 147 -1.45 10.10 -0.82
CA TRP A 147 -2.11 8.83 -1.13
C TRP A 147 -3.38 8.61 -0.31
N LEU A 148 -3.37 8.90 1.00
CA LEU A 148 -4.52 8.67 1.88
C LEU A 148 -5.79 9.39 1.42
N PRO A 149 -5.76 10.70 1.04
CA PRO A 149 -6.96 11.37 0.54
C PRO A 149 -7.44 10.84 -0.81
N ALA A 150 -6.54 10.27 -1.62
CA ALA A 150 -6.83 9.77 -2.94
C ALA A 150 -7.46 8.37 -2.93
N THR A 151 -7.07 7.50 -1.98
CA THR A 151 -7.56 6.11 -1.89
C THR A 151 -9.08 5.94 -1.85
N PRO A 152 -9.87 6.69 -1.04
CA PRO A 152 -11.32 6.50 -1.01
C PRO A 152 -12.03 7.03 -2.26
N LEU A 153 -11.39 7.93 -3.03
CA LEU A 153 -12.01 8.54 -4.20
C LEU A 153 -12.19 7.52 -5.32
N LEU A 154 -11.19 6.66 -5.55
CA LEU A 154 -11.19 5.75 -6.70
C LEU A 154 -12.36 4.75 -6.68
N PRO A 155 -12.63 3.99 -5.59
CA PRO A 155 -13.77 3.07 -5.56
C PRO A 155 -15.13 3.77 -5.69
N ALA A 156 -15.22 5.06 -5.34
CA ALA A 156 -16.46 5.83 -5.49
C ALA A 156 -16.76 6.19 -6.96
N TRP A 157 -15.75 6.21 -7.84
CA TRP A 157 -15.94 6.47 -9.27
C TRP A 157 -16.47 5.28 -10.06
N PHE A 158 -16.28 4.07 -9.57
CA PHE A 158 -16.64 2.84 -10.29
C PHE A 158 -17.77 2.09 -9.59
N ASN A 159 -18.62 1.40 -10.35
CA ASN A 159 -19.64 0.50 -9.81
C ASN A 159 -19.20 -0.96 -9.98
N ARG A 160 -19.08 -1.38 -11.25
CA ARG A 160 -18.77 -2.75 -11.66
C ARG A 160 -17.27 -3.02 -11.67
N ASN A 161 -16.47 -2.05 -12.13
CA ASN A 161 -15.03 -2.22 -12.37
C ASN A 161 -14.16 -1.71 -11.21
N ARG A 162 -14.66 -1.75 -9.96
CA ARG A 162 -13.94 -1.19 -8.80
C ARG A 162 -12.60 -1.89 -8.56
N SER A 163 -12.56 -3.22 -8.62
CA SER A 163 -11.33 -3.96 -8.36
C SER A 163 -10.33 -3.85 -9.52
N LEU A 164 -10.79 -3.78 -10.77
CA LEU A 164 -9.93 -3.49 -11.92
C LEU A 164 -9.29 -2.11 -11.80
N ALA A 165 -10.09 -1.07 -11.53
CA ALA A 165 -9.57 0.29 -11.35
C ALA A 165 -8.56 0.36 -10.20
N GLN A 166 -8.88 -0.24 -9.05
CA GLN A 166 -7.97 -0.32 -7.91
C GLN A 166 -6.69 -1.09 -8.26
N GLY A 167 -6.80 -2.19 -9.00
CA GLY A 167 -5.66 -3.00 -9.47
C GLY A 167 -4.74 -2.23 -10.41
N ILE A 168 -5.30 -1.49 -11.38
CA ILE A 168 -4.54 -0.61 -12.28
C ILE A 168 -3.86 0.50 -11.49
N ALA A 169 -4.58 1.19 -10.61
CA ALA A 169 -4.01 2.24 -9.78
C ALA A 169 -2.86 1.72 -8.90
N ALA A 170 -3.06 0.56 -8.25
CA ALA A 170 -2.04 -0.06 -7.42
C ALA A 170 -0.84 -0.58 -8.25
N ALA A 171 -1.01 -0.99 -9.50
CA ALA A 171 0.09 -1.40 -10.39
C ALA A 171 1.14 -0.31 -10.59
N GLY A 172 0.75 0.97 -10.42
CA GLY A 172 1.63 2.12 -10.56
C GLY A 172 2.87 2.03 -9.68
N SER A 173 2.76 1.48 -8.46
CA SER A 173 3.93 1.33 -7.58
C SER A 173 4.99 0.39 -8.16
N GLY A 174 4.58 -0.68 -8.84
CA GLY A 174 5.52 -1.60 -9.51
C GLY A 174 6.19 -0.93 -10.71
N VAL A 175 5.41 -0.25 -11.55
CA VAL A 175 5.93 0.48 -12.74
C VAL A 175 6.90 1.58 -12.32
N GLY A 176 6.53 2.40 -11.33
CA GLY A 176 7.40 3.44 -10.78
C GLY A 176 8.68 2.87 -10.17
N GLY A 177 8.57 1.76 -9.42
CA GLY A 177 9.73 1.06 -8.88
C GLY A 177 10.73 0.63 -9.94
N ILE A 178 10.26 0.03 -11.04
CA ILE A 178 11.12 -0.37 -12.17
C ILE A 178 11.81 0.84 -12.80
N ILE A 179 11.06 1.90 -13.11
CA ILE A 179 11.59 3.12 -13.75
C ILE A 179 12.67 3.76 -12.87
N PHE A 180 12.37 4.02 -11.60
CA PHE A 180 13.30 4.71 -10.71
C PHE A 180 14.47 3.83 -10.29
N SER A 181 14.30 2.52 -10.12
CA SER A 181 15.42 1.63 -9.82
C SER A 181 16.43 1.58 -10.98
N ALA A 182 15.94 1.54 -12.22
CA ALA A 182 16.78 1.56 -13.41
C ALA A 182 17.43 2.95 -13.65
N ALA A 183 16.71 4.04 -13.37
CA ALA A 183 17.23 5.39 -13.57
C ALA A 183 18.22 5.84 -12.48
N THR A 184 18.08 5.33 -11.25
CA THR A 184 18.85 5.82 -10.09
C THR A 184 20.35 5.52 -10.21
N THR A 185 20.74 4.32 -10.64
CA THR A 185 22.17 3.97 -10.76
C THR A 185 22.89 4.88 -11.77
N PRO A 186 22.42 5.05 -13.02
CA PRO A 186 23.04 5.99 -13.95
C PRO A 186 23.04 7.44 -13.45
N MET A 187 21.99 7.89 -12.76
CA MET A 187 21.95 9.24 -12.20
C MET A 187 23.04 9.45 -11.13
N ILE A 188 23.30 8.44 -10.31
CA ILE A 188 24.34 8.50 -9.29
C ILE A 188 25.73 8.48 -9.93
N GLU A 189 25.98 7.57 -10.88
CA GLU A 189 27.28 7.39 -11.54
C GLU A 189 27.69 8.59 -12.40
N ASN A 190 26.74 9.20 -13.12
CA ASN A 190 27.05 10.28 -14.06
C ASN A 190 26.93 11.70 -13.47
N LEU A 191 26.20 11.89 -12.36
CA LEU A 191 25.98 13.22 -11.77
C LEU A 191 26.47 13.29 -10.33
N SER A 192 25.78 12.60 -9.43
CA SER A 192 26.14 12.35 -8.02
C SER A 192 24.88 11.87 -7.27
N LEU A 193 25.09 11.31 -6.09
CA LEU A 193 24.02 11.00 -5.13
C LEU A 193 23.11 12.20 -4.84
N ALA A 194 23.69 13.38 -4.58
CA ALA A 194 22.92 14.57 -4.22
C ALA A 194 22.03 15.05 -5.38
N TRP A 195 22.56 15.05 -6.62
CA TRP A 195 21.77 15.41 -7.79
C TRP A 195 20.70 14.36 -8.12
N SER A 196 20.99 13.07 -7.96
CA SER A 196 20.01 11.99 -8.12
C SER A 196 18.80 12.19 -7.19
N LEU A 197 19.04 12.49 -5.91
CA LEU A 197 17.96 12.75 -4.94
C LEU A 197 17.14 14.01 -5.30
N ARG A 198 17.80 15.09 -5.74
CA ARG A 198 17.12 16.33 -6.16
C ARG A 198 16.26 16.11 -7.40
N ILE A 199 16.78 15.43 -8.42
CA ILE A 199 16.04 15.11 -9.65
C ILE A 199 14.82 14.26 -9.31
N THR A 200 14.98 13.21 -8.49
CA THR A 200 13.87 12.38 -8.02
C THR A 200 12.79 13.21 -7.32
N GLY A 201 13.18 14.11 -6.40
CA GLY A 201 12.25 15.00 -5.70
C GLY A 201 11.50 15.96 -6.63
N ILE A 202 12.19 16.57 -7.61
CA ILE A 202 11.60 17.52 -8.57
C ILE A 202 10.61 16.81 -9.51
N ILE A 203 11.00 15.65 -10.08
CA ILE A 203 10.13 14.89 -10.96
C ILE A 203 8.90 14.41 -10.18
N ALA A 204 9.10 13.88 -8.97
CA ALA A 204 7.99 13.48 -8.10
C ALA A 204 7.05 14.65 -7.83
N PHE A 205 7.57 15.85 -7.51
CA PHE A 205 6.74 17.03 -7.29
C PHE A 205 5.84 17.33 -8.50
N VAL A 206 6.42 17.44 -9.69
CA VAL A 206 5.69 17.80 -10.92
C VAL A 206 4.58 16.79 -11.19
N VAL A 207 4.89 15.49 -11.14
CA VAL A 207 3.92 14.45 -11.47
C VAL A 207 2.86 14.31 -10.37
N LEU A 208 3.24 14.31 -9.10
CA LEU A 208 2.29 14.22 -7.97
C LEU A 208 1.38 15.43 -7.92
N PHE A 209 1.90 16.64 -8.18
CA PHE A 209 1.08 17.85 -8.21
C PHE A 209 0.08 17.82 -9.38
N CYS A 210 0.52 17.43 -10.58
CA CYS A 210 -0.37 17.26 -11.74
C CYS A 210 -1.44 16.20 -11.49
N ALA A 211 -1.06 15.03 -10.95
CA ALA A 211 -2.01 13.98 -10.61
C ALA A 211 -3.02 14.46 -9.55
N SER A 212 -2.57 15.20 -8.54
CA SER A 212 -3.42 15.79 -7.49
C SER A 212 -4.40 16.83 -8.03
N LEU A 213 -4.01 17.62 -9.03
CA LEU A 213 -4.91 18.56 -9.72
C LEU A 213 -6.03 17.84 -10.46
N LEU A 214 -5.71 16.71 -11.10
CA LEU A 214 -6.65 15.89 -11.87
C LEU A 214 -7.59 15.04 -11.01
N MET A 215 -7.21 14.75 -9.76
CA MET A 215 -8.10 14.07 -8.81
C MET A 215 -9.38 14.88 -8.63
N ARG A 216 -10.52 14.21 -8.72
CA ARG A 216 -11.83 14.82 -8.46
C ARG A 216 -12.58 14.00 -7.46
N ASP A 217 -13.23 14.73 -6.56
CA ASP A 217 -14.19 14.13 -5.68
C ASP A 217 -15.52 13.93 -6.43
N ARG A 218 -16.13 12.76 -6.29
CA ARG A 218 -17.48 12.47 -6.78
C ARG A 218 -18.55 12.82 -5.72
N ASN A 219 -18.13 13.27 -4.54
CA ASN A 219 -18.95 13.41 -3.34
C ASN A 219 -20.03 14.51 -3.32
N ALA A 220 -20.37 15.16 -4.44
CA ALA A 220 -21.59 15.98 -4.50
C ALA A 220 -22.85 15.14 -4.15
N THR A 221 -22.81 13.83 -4.42
CA THR A 221 -23.91 12.88 -4.13
C THR A 221 -23.76 12.06 -2.84
N THR A 222 -22.56 11.93 -2.24
CA THR A 222 -22.28 10.86 -1.24
C THR A 222 -21.82 11.35 0.14
N ARG A 223 -21.77 12.68 0.38
CA ARG A 223 -21.54 13.33 1.70
C ARG A 223 -20.69 12.50 2.68
N PRO A 224 -19.38 12.35 2.44
CA PRO A 224 -18.52 11.44 3.20
C PRO A 224 -18.44 11.88 4.66
N ARG A 225 -18.69 10.94 5.59
CA ARG A 225 -18.51 11.17 7.03
C ARG A 225 -17.07 10.82 7.40
N ILE A 226 -16.15 11.74 7.11
CA ILE A 226 -14.74 11.58 7.43
C ILE A 226 -14.55 11.90 8.91
N LYS A 227 -14.36 10.88 9.75
CA LYS A 227 -13.96 11.07 11.15
C LYS A 227 -12.47 10.77 11.29
N ALA A 228 -11.78 11.48 12.18
CA ALA A 228 -10.38 11.16 12.50
C ALA A 228 -10.25 9.74 13.06
N PHE A 229 -11.22 9.33 13.88
CA PHE A 229 -11.36 7.99 14.40
C PHE A 229 -12.84 7.68 14.61
N ASP A 230 -13.38 6.68 13.91
CA ASP A 230 -14.79 6.29 14.06
C ASP A 230 -14.93 5.05 14.94
N VAL A 231 -15.02 5.27 16.26
CA VAL A 231 -15.16 4.20 17.27
C VAL A 231 -16.42 3.35 17.02
N ALA A 232 -17.45 3.90 16.38
CA ALA A 232 -18.67 3.15 16.08
C ALA A 232 -18.41 1.99 15.11
N LEU A 233 -17.46 2.15 14.17
CA LEU A 233 -17.11 1.09 13.23
C LEU A 233 -16.43 -0.11 13.93
N LEU A 234 -15.75 0.12 15.05
CA LEU A 234 -15.15 -0.96 15.87
C LEU A 234 -16.19 -1.83 16.55
N ARG A 235 -17.47 -1.44 16.60
CA ARG A 235 -18.55 -2.30 17.10
C ARG A 235 -18.99 -3.35 16.07
N ARG A 236 -18.60 -3.22 14.80
CA ARG A 236 -19.05 -4.08 13.71
C ARG A 236 -18.11 -5.28 13.55
N TYR A 237 -18.65 -6.49 13.75
CA TYR A 237 -17.87 -7.73 13.58
C TYR A 237 -17.20 -7.86 12.20
N ARG A 238 -17.89 -7.45 11.12
CA ARG A 238 -17.33 -7.48 9.76
C ARG A 238 -16.11 -6.58 9.57
N VAL A 239 -16.03 -5.47 10.33
CA VAL A 239 -14.86 -4.57 10.30
C VAL A 239 -13.66 -5.23 10.99
N TRP A 240 -13.88 -5.92 12.13
CA TRP A 240 -12.83 -6.71 12.77
C TRP A 240 -12.28 -7.82 11.89
N LEU A 241 -13.13 -8.52 11.14
CA LEU A 241 -12.67 -9.52 10.18
C LEU A 241 -11.80 -8.91 9.08
N LEU A 242 -12.17 -7.75 8.54
CA LEU A 242 -11.33 -7.01 7.59
C LEU A 242 -10.01 -6.55 8.19
N MET A 243 -10.02 -6.04 9.44
CA MET A 243 -8.79 -5.63 10.13
C MET A 243 -7.86 -6.82 10.37
N GLY A 244 -8.40 -7.97 10.80
CA GLY A 244 -7.64 -9.22 10.97
C GLY A 244 -7.03 -9.69 9.65
N PHE A 245 -7.84 -9.74 8.58
CA PHE A 245 -7.35 -10.03 7.22
C PHE A 245 -6.22 -9.08 6.80
N SER A 246 -6.39 -7.77 7.01
CA SER A 246 -5.41 -6.75 6.64
C SER A 246 -4.10 -6.92 7.40
N PHE A 247 -4.18 -7.11 8.71
CA PHE A 247 -3.02 -7.28 9.59
C PHE A 247 -2.17 -8.47 9.17
N PHE A 248 -2.78 -9.65 9.04
CA PHE A 248 -2.06 -10.88 8.73
C PHE A 248 -1.62 -10.95 7.26
N SER A 249 -2.39 -10.37 6.33
CA SER A 249 -1.98 -10.27 4.91
C SER A 249 -0.74 -9.40 4.75
N ILE A 250 -0.71 -8.24 5.42
CA ILE A 250 0.46 -7.35 5.36
C ILE A 250 1.66 -7.98 6.06
N SER A 251 1.45 -8.69 7.17
CA SER A 251 2.55 -9.40 7.83
C SER A 251 3.27 -10.37 6.89
N GLY A 252 2.51 -11.24 6.20
CA GLY A 252 3.09 -12.15 5.22
C GLY A 252 3.69 -11.43 4.00
N TYR A 253 3.02 -10.39 3.50
CA TYR A 253 3.50 -9.59 2.36
C TYR A 253 4.86 -8.95 2.60
N ILE A 254 5.07 -8.36 3.77
CA ILE A 254 6.32 -7.67 4.14
C ILE A 254 7.48 -8.67 4.15
N ILE A 255 7.30 -9.83 4.79
CA ILE A 255 8.35 -10.85 4.86
C ILE A 255 8.65 -11.43 3.48
N CYS A 256 7.63 -11.72 2.66
CA CYS A 256 7.84 -12.13 1.28
C CYS A 256 8.63 -11.09 0.46
N THR A 257 8.47 -9.80 0.76
CA THR A 257 9.10 -8.73 -0.01
C THR A 257 10.58 -8.55 0.39
N TYR A 258 10.89 -8.63 1.68
CA TYR A 258 12.24 -8.31 2.20
C TYR A 258 13.11 -9.55 2.47
N THR A 259 12.52 -10.64 2.98
CA THR A 259 13.28 -11.85 3.32
C THR A 259 13.69 -12.68 2.10
N LEU A 260 12.99 -12.59 0.96
CA LEU A 260 13.24 -13.46 -0.21
C LEU A 260 14.65 -13.28 -0.81
N SER A 261 15.14 -12.04 -0.89
CA SER A 261 16.52 -11.75 -1.34
C SER A 261 17.56 -12.19 -0.31
N ALA A 262 17.27 -12.02 0.99
CA ALA A 262 18.14 -12.44 2.07
C ALA A 262 18.23 -13.97 2.19
N PHE A 263 17.14 -14.67 1.86
CA PHE A 263 17.09 -16.12 1.73
C PHE A 263 17.95 -16.61 0.55
N ALA A 264 17.89 -15.93 -0.60
CA ALA A 264 18.74 -16.24 -1.75
C ALA A 264 20.23 -16.31 -1.39
N LEU A 265 20.70 -15.33 -0.60
CA LEU A 265 22.09 -15.28 -0.11
C LEU A 265 22.43 -16.46 0.79
N SER A 266 21.49 -16.92 1.63
CA SER A 266 21.72 -18.09 2.48
C SER A 266 21.81 -19.42 1.73
N LEU A 267 21.30 -19.47 0.49
CA LEU A 267 21.51 -20.59 -0.43
C LEU A 267 22.88 -20.53 -1.13
N GLY A 268 23.71 -19.52 -0.83
CA GLY A 268 25.00 -19.31 -1.50
C GLY A 268 24.90 -18.58 -2.83
N LEU A 269 23.74 -17.96 -3.14
CA LEU A 269 23.59 -17.14 -4.35
C LEU A 269 24.25 -15.78 -4.17
N SER A 270 24.61 -15.15 -5.30
CA SER A 270 25.21 -13.82 -5.30
C SER A 270 24.21 -12.71 -4.96
N GLN A 271 24.72 -11.56 -4.51
CA GLN A 271 23.92 -10.34 -4.30
C GLN A 271 23.14 -9.92 -5.56
N HIS A 272 23.76 -10.07 -6.74
CA HIS A 272 23.12 -9.80 -8.01
C HIS A 272 21.91 -10.73 -8.26
N GLN A 273 22.06 -12.03 -8.01
CA GLN A 273 20.96 -12.99 -8.14
C GLN A 273 19.83 -12.70 -7.14
N GLY A 274 20.15 -12.30 -5.90
CA GLY A 274 19.17 -11.85 -4.91
C GLY A 274 18.41 -10.60 -5.37
N GLY A 275 19.08 -9.65 -6.02
CA GLY A 275 18.43 -8.47 -6.62
C GLY A 275 17.48 -8.83 -7.78
N ILE A 276 17.83 -9.82 -8.60
CA ILE A 276 16.95 -10.33 -9.66
C ILE A 276 15.67 -10.94 -9.06
N VAL A 277 15.77 -11.70 -7.98
CA VAL A 277 14.62 -12.28 -7.25
C VAL A 277 13.62 -11.18 -6.85
N THR A 278 14.08 -10.09 -6.25
CA THR A 278 13.24 -8.93 -5.91
C THR A 278 12.66 -8.26 -7.15
N THR A 279 13.45 -8.14 -8.21
CA THR A 279 13.00 -7.54 -9.48
C THR A 279 11.86 -8.34 -10.10
N VAL A 280 11.98 -9.67 -10.15
CA VAL A 280 10.94 -10.58 -10.66
C VAL A 280 9.68 -10.51 -9.80
N LEU A 281 9.83 -10.42 -8.48
CA LEU A 281 8.69 -10.20 -7.58
C LEU A 281 7.96 -8.89 -7.90
N ASN A 282 8.68 -7.79 -8.09
CA ASN A 282 8.09 -6.50 -8.46
C ASN A 282 7.40 -6.54 -9.83
N VAL A 283 7.98 -7.22 -10.83
CA VAL A 283 7.33 -7.48 -12.12
C VAL A 283 6.00 -8.22 -11.91
N GLY A 284 6.00 -9.28 -11.10
CA GLY A 284 4.79 -9.99 -10.70
C GLY A 284 3.74 -9.06 -10.10
N THR A 285 4.14 -8.12 -9.24
CA THR A 285 3.19 -7.17 -8.61
C THR A 285 2.59 -6.19 -9.62
N ALA A 286 3.37 -5.72 -10.60
CA ALA A 286 2.92 -4.75 -11.60
C ALA A 286 1.82 -5.34 -12.48
N PHE A 287 1.98 -6.58 -12.93
CA PHE A 287 1.00 -7.26 -13.79
C PHE A 287 -0.07 -8.02 -13.00
N GLY A 288 0.25 -8.51 -11.81
CA GLY A 288 -0.66 -9.30 -10.99
C GLY A 288 -1.82 -8.49 -10.43
N ARG A 289 -1.59 -7.24 -10.01
CA ARG A 289 -2.63 -6.39 -9.40
C ARG A 289 -3.81 -6.13 -10.35
N PRO A 290 -3.61 -5.72 -11.62
CA PRO A 290 -4.71 -5.59 -12.58
C PRO A 290 -5.40 -6.93 -12.87
N CYS A 291 -4.63 -8.02 -13.03
CA CYS A 291 -5.17 -9.36 -13.27
C CYS A 291 -6.10 -9.82 -12.13
N ILE A 292 -5.66 -9.66 -10.88
CA ILE A 292 -6.48 -9.92 -9.70
C ILE A 292 -7.71 -9.02 -9.69
N GLY A 293 -7.58 -7.75 -10.08
CA GLY A 293 -8.69 -6.82 -10.22
C GLY A 293 -9.78 -7.33 -11.16
N VAL A 294 -9.41 -7.77 -12.37
CA VAL A 294 -10.33 -8.37 -13.35
C VAL A 294 -11.01 -9.62 -12.78
N LEU A 295 -10.24 -10.52 -12.17
CA LEU A 295 -10.78 -11.76 -11.61
C LEU A 295 -11.75 -11.46 -10.46
N SER A 296 -11.40 -10.51 -9.59
CA SER A 296 -12.17 -10.06 -8.44
C SER A 296 -13.54 -9.50 -8.85
N ASP A 297 -13.57 -8.64 -9.87
CA ASP A 297 -14.82 -8.11 -10.42
C ASP A 297 -15.65 -9.18 -11.16
N ARG A 298 -15.04 -10.27 -11.66
CA ARG A 298 -15.75 -11.34 -12.38
C ARG A 298 -16.28 -12.47 -11.49
N PHE A 299 -15.50 -12.90 -10.51
CA PHE A 299 -15.75 -14.11 -9.73
C PHE A 299 -16.17 -13.85 -8.28
N GLY A 300 -16.08 -12.61 -7.81
CA GLY A 300 -16.36 -12.25 -6.43
C GLY A 300 -15.14 -11.67 -5.73
N ARG A 301 -15.28 -10.53 -5.06
CA ARG A 301 -14.15 -9.83 -4.44
C ARG A 301 -13.63 -10.58 -3.23
N MET A 302 -14.53 -11.12 -2.40
CA MET A 302 -14.14 -11.88 -1.21
C MET A 302 -13.64 -13.27 -1.59
N THR A 303 -14.30 -13.93 -2.54
CA THR A 303 -13.88 -15.24 -3.06
C THR A 303 -12.48 -15.19 -3.66
N VAL A 304 -12.23 -14.27 -4.60
CA VAL A 304 -10.91 -14.15 -5.23
C VAL A 304 -9.84 -13.76 -4.21
N THR A 305 -10.14 -12.83 -3.31
CA THR A 305 -9.19 -12.46 -2.26
C THR A 305 -8.83 -13.66 -1.38
N CYS A 306 -9.82 -14.44 -0.93
CA CYS A 306 -9.59 -15.65 -0.16
C CYS A 306 -8.74 -16.67 -0.93
N CYS A 307 -9.07 -16.93 -2.20
CA CYS A 307 -8.35 -17.91 -3.02
C CYS A 307 -6.88 -17.51 -3.23
N PHE A 308 -6.61 -16.26 -3.61
CA PHE A 308 -5.24 -15.79 -3.84
C PHE A 308 -4.41 -15.77 -2.55
N THR A 309 -5.02 -15.38 -1.42
CA THR A 309 -4.34 -15.46 -0.11
C THR A 309 -4.05 -16.92 0.29
N ALA A 310 -4.96 -17.86 0.03
CA ALA A 310 -4.71 -19.29 0.24
C ALA A 310 -3.62 -19.85 -0.69
N VAL A 311 -3.55 -19.37 -1.93
CA VAL A 311 -2.45 -19.71 -2.86
C VAL A 311 -1.11 -19.21 -2.30
N ASN A 312 -1.04 -18.03 -1.67
CA ASN A 312 0.18 -17.58 -1.00
C ASN A 312 0.61 -18.57 0.07
N THR A 313 -0.30 -19.00 0.95
CA THR A 313 -0.04 -20.05 1.94
C THR A 313 0.54 -21.31 1.31
N LEU A 314 -0.09 -21.81 0.24
CA LEU A 314 0.38 -23.00 -0.46
C LEU A 314 1.77 -22.80 -1.05
N MET A 315 2.04 -21.66 -1.70
CA MET A 315 3.35 -21.36 -2.28
C MET A 315 4.45 -21.29 -1.21
N VAL A 316 4.17 -20.71 -0.04
CA VAL A 316 5.14 -20.69 1.06
C VAL A 316 5.44 -22.11 1.55
N PHE A 317 4.42 -22.90 1.89
CA PHE A 317 4.63 -24.23 2.47
C PHE A 317 5.14 -25.27 1.46
N ALA A 318 4.62 -25.26 0.23
CA ALA A 318 4.91 -26.29 -0.77
C ALA A 318 6.14 -25.96 -1.64
N VAL A 319 6.46 -24.67 -1.82
CA VAL A 319 7.55 -24.25 -2.71
C VAL A 319 8.66 -23.57 -1.91
N TRP A 320 8.38 -22.53 -1.12
CA TRP A 320 9.44 -21.77 -0.42
C TRP A 320 10.24 -22.64 0.55
N ILE A 321 9.58 -23.29 1.53
CA ILE A 321 10.25 -24.12 2.54
C ILE A 321 11.19 -25.21 1.96
N PRO A 322 10.81 -25.95 0.91
CA PRO A 322 11.70 -26.95 0.30
C PRO A 322 12.66 -26.38 -0.75
N THR A 323 12.61 -25.10 -1.10
CA THR A 323 13.43 -24.52 -2.18
C THR A 323 14.92 -24.55 -1.85
N ASN A 324 15.72 -25.14 -2.76
CA ASN A 324 17.19 -25.09 -2.74
C ASN A 324 17.78 -24.70 -4.10
N SER A 325 16.96 -24.21 -5.02
CA SER A 325 17.35 -23.91 -6.41
C SER A 325 16.97 -22.49 -6.77
N TYR A 326 17.88 -21.81 -7.48
CA TYR A 326 17.64 -20.48 -8.02
C TYR A 326 16.42 -20.44 -8.96
N GLY A 327 16.22 -21.48 -9.78
CA GLY A 327 15.07 -21.54 -10.70
C GLY A 327 13.73 -21.59 -9.98
N LEU A 328 13.63 -22.39 -8.91
CA LEU A 328 12.43 -22.44 -8.06
C LEU A 328 12.20 -21.11 -7.33
N LEU A 329 13.28 -20.45 -6.91
CA LEU A 329 13.19 -19.14 -6.26
C LEU A 329 12.65 -18.08 -7.23
N ILE A 330 13.10 -18.06 -8.49
CA ILE A 330 12.58 -17.16 -9.53
C ILE A 330 11.10 -17.43 -9.82
N PHE A 331 10.72 -18.71 -9.97
CA PHE A 331 9.32 -19.10 -10.13
C PHE A 331 8.46 -18.63 -8.95
N LEU A 332 8.91 -18.90 -7.72
CA LEU A 332 8.24 -18.47 -6.49
C LEU A 332 8.09 -16.95 -6.44
N SER A 333 9.15 -16.21 -6.78
CA SER A 333 9.16 -14.73 -6.81
C SER A 333 8.08 -14.19 -7.73
N LEU A 334 7.95 -14.76 -8.93
CA LEU A 334 6.96 -14.33 -9.90
C LEU A 334 5.54 -14.59 -9.41
N ILE A 335 5.27 -15.80 -8.91
CA ILE A 335 3.94 -16.16 -8.41
C ILE A 335 3.58 -15.34 -7.19
N LEU A 336 4.43 -15.27 -6.17
CA LEU A 336 4.20 -14.43 -4.99
C LEU A 336 4.09 -12.95 -5.36
N GLY A 337 4.84 -12.47 -6.34
CA GLY A 337 4.67 -11.11 -6.87
C GLY A 337 3.26 -10.88 -7.39
N VAL A 338 2.72 -11.83 -8.16
CA VAL A 338 1.35 -11.77 -8.66
C VAL A 338 0.33 -11.84 -7.52
N THR A 339 0.50 -12.78 -6.59
CA THR A 339 -0.54 -13.20 -5.64
C THR A 339 -0.50 -12.45 -4.30
N CYS A 340 0.67 -12.07 -3.78
CA CYS A 340 0.79 -11.30 -2.54
C CYS A 340 0.27 -9.86 -2.69
N GLY A 341 0.23 -9.34 -3.92
CA GLY A 341 -0.35 -8.02 -4.24
C GLY A 341 -1.88 -7.93 -4.09
N VAL A 342 -2.57 -9.06 -3.79
CA VAL A 342 -4.03 -9.14 -3.68
C VAL A 342 -4.60 -8.10 -2.72
N TYR A 343 -3.96 -7.90 -1.56
CA TYR A 343 -4.42 -6.96 -0.54
C TYR A 343 -4.59 -5.53 -1.10
N TRP A 344 -3.54 -5.02 -1.75
CA TRP A 344 -3.53 -3.65 -2.29
C TRP A 344 -4.49 -3.46 -3.46
N GLY A 345 -4.74 -4.53 -4.22
CA GLY A 345 -5.68 -4.53 -5.34
C GLY A 345 -7.16 -4.62 -4.92
N THR A 346 -7.47 -5.17 -3.74
CA THR A 346 -8.87 -5.47 -3.36
C THR A 346 -9.37 -4.77 -2.10
N ILE A 347 -8.51 -4.23 -1.22
CA ILE A 347 -8.95 -3.66 0.07
C ILE A 347 -9.94 -2.50 -0.08
N GLY A 348 -9.70 -1.57 -1.01
CA GLY A 348 -10.63 -0.47 -1.32
C GLY A 348 -12.03 -0.97 -1.72
N PRO A 349 -12.12 -1.78 -2.79
CA PRO A 349 -13.36 -2.43 -3.20
C PRO A 349 -14.04 -3.30 -2.13
N LEU A 350 -13.26 -4.02 -1.30
CA LEU A 350 -13.77 -4.85 -0.20
C LEU A 350 -14.40 -3.98 0.89
N CYS A 351 -13.73 -2.91 1.30
CA CYS A 351 -14.30 -1.94 2.24
C CYS A 351 -15.60 -1.35 1.69
N ALA A 352 -15.62 -0.94 0.42
CA ALA A 352 -16.81 -0.41 -0.24
C ALA A 352 -17.96 -1.44 -0.41
N GLU A 353 -17.68 -2.72 -0.21
CA GLU A 353 -18.69 -3.77 -0.17
C GLU A 353 -19.20 -4.02 1.26
N VAL A 354 -18.34 -3.90 2.28
CA VAL A 354 -18.66 -4.22 3.68
C VAL A 354 -19.35 -3.06 4.41
N VAL A 355 -18.99 -1.83 4.03
CA VAL A 355 -19.52 -0.59 4.60
C VAL A 355 -20.17 0.28 3.52
N ASP A 356 -20.96 1.26 3.95
CA ASP A 356 -21.52 2.24 3.02
C ASP A 356 -20.43 3.17 2.49
N LEU A 357 -20.61 3.69 1.26
CA LEU A 357 -19.62 4.57 0.63
C LEU A 357 -19.33 5.85 1.45
N SER A 358 -20.28 6.32 2.26
CA SER A 358 -20.09 7.45 3.17
C SER A 358 -19.13 7.15 4.33
N GLU A 359 -19.01 5.88 4.72
CA GLU A 359 -18.13 5.40 5.80
C GLU A 359 -16.79 4.88 5.27
N LEU A 360 -16.63 4.79 3.94
CA LEU A 360 -15.45 4.23 3.28
C LEU A 360 -14.14 4.94 3.68
N PRO A 361 -14.04 6.29 3.71
CA PRO A 361 -12.80 6.94 4.12
C PRO A 361 -12.39 6.60 5.55
N SER A 362 -13.34 6.61 6.48
CA SER A 362 -13.11 6.26 7.89
C SER A 362 -12.74 4.79 8.06
N THR A 363 -13.35 3.89 7.29
CA THR A 363 -13.03 2.45 7.28
C THR A 363 -11.63 2.18 6.76
N LEU A 364 -11.27 2.77 5.61
CA LEU A 364 -9.92 2.66 5.06
C LEU A 364 -8.89 3.25 6.02
N GLY A 365 -9.20 4.36 6.68
CA GLY A 365 -8.32 4.95 7.68
C GLY A 365 -7.99 3.97 8.83
N MET A 366 -8.97 3.20 9.30
CA MET A 366 -8.70 2.14 10.29
C MET A 366 -7.89 0.97 9.72
N MET A 367 -8.09 0.61 8.44
CA MET A 367 -7.27 -0.42 7.80
C MET A 367 -5.81 0.04 7.69
N TRP A 368 -5.56 1.31 7.35
CA TRP A 368 -4.21 1.87 7.31
C TRP A 368 -3.53 1.87 8.67
N LEU A 369 -4.27 2.22 9.73
CA LEU A 369 -3.76 2.12 11.10
C LEU A 369 -3.48 0.67 11.53
N SER A 370 -4.35 -0.28 11.16
CA SER A 370 -4.16 -1.68 11.54
C SER A 370 -2.95 -2.32 10.88
N ILE A 371 -2.60 -1.91 9.66
CA ILE A 371 -1.43 -2.45 8.94
C ILE A 371 -0.10 -1.78 9.32
N SER A 372 -0.11 -0.63 10.01
CA SER A 372 1.14 0.02 10.46
C SER A 372 1.98 -0.88 11.36
N ILE A 373 1.34 -1.62 12.27
CA ILE A 373 2.00 -2.52 13.22
C ILE A 373 2.73 -3.67 12.48
N PRO A 374 2.06 -4.51 11.67
CA PRO A 374 2.74 -5.58 10.97
C PRO A 374 3.75 -5.04 9.95
N ALA A 375 3.48 -3.90 9.31
CA ALA A 375 4.45 -3.29 8.41
C ALA A 375 5.78 -2.93 9.11
N PHE A 376 5.73 -2.52 10.38
CA PHE A 376 6.92 -2.16 11.14
C PHE A 376 7.61 -3.37 11.77
N PHE A 377 6.85 -4.33 12.30
CA PHE A 377 7.40 -5.40 13.13
C PHE A 377 7.59 -6.74 12.41
N SER A 378 6.90 -7.02 11.30
CA SER A 378 6.91 -8.37 10.71
C SER A 378 8.28 -8.82 10.24
N GLU A 379 9.06 -7.96 9.57
CA GLU A 379 10.42 -8.31 9.16
C GLU A 379 11.35 -8.45 10.38
N ALA A 380 11.24 -7.57 11.38
CA ALA A 380 12.02 -7.67 12.61
C ALA A 380 11.72 -8.96 13.38
N ILE A 381 10.45 -9.37 13.46
CA ILE A 381 10.03 -10.64 14.04
C ILE A 381 10.62 -11.80 13.23
N ALA A 382 10.51 -11.77 11.91
CA ALA A 382 11.08 -12.80 11.03
C ALA A 382 12.60 -12.94 11.25
N LEU A 383 13.34 -11.84 11.24
CA LEU A 383 14.78 -11.87 11.49
C LEU A 383 15.13 -12.29 12.93
N GLY A 384 14.29 -11.95 13.92
CA GLY A 384 14.49 -12.34 15.31
C GLY A 384 14.27 -13.84 15.58
N ILE A 385 13.39 -14.50 14.81
CA ILE A 385 13.17 -15.95 14.88
C ILE A 385 14.06 -16.75 13.91
N ARG A 386 14.87 -16.06 13.10
CA ARG A 386 15.85 -16.69 12.20
C ARG A 386 16.94 -17.36 13.04
N GLU A 387 17.39 -18.54 12.60
CA GLU A 387 18.47 -19.29 13.26
C GLU A 387 19.71 -19.35 12.35
N PRO A 388 20.66 -18.39 12.42
CA PRO A 388 21.75 -18.29 11.44
C PRO A 388 22.66 -19.52 11.35
N HIS A 389 22.80 -20.26 12.45
CA HIS A 389 23.67 -21.43 12.55
C HIS A 389 22.96 -22.76 12.25
N ALA A 390 21.64 -22.74 12.02
CA ALA A 390 20.88 -23.93 11.68
C ALA A 390 21.10 -24.33 10.21
N LYS A 391 20.85 -25.62 9.90
CA LYS A 391 20.89 -26.14 8.51
C LYS A 391 19.92 -25.40 7.57
N ARG A 392 18.82 -24.87 8.11
CA ARG A 392 17.83 -24.06 7.39
C ARG A 392 17.58 -22.75 8.15
N PRO A 393 18.39 -21.71 7.91
CA PRO A 393 18.32 -20.49 8.71
C PRO A 393 16.96 -19.78 8.70
N TYR A 394 16.22 -19.91 7.60
CA TYR A 394 14.94 -19.20 7.37
C TYR A 394 13.68 -20.05 7.57
N LEU A 395 13.80 -21.27 8.10
CA LEU A 395 12.65 -22.16 8.28
C LEU A 395 11.52 -21.53 9.12
N TRP A 396 11.86 -20.92 10.26
CA TRP A 396 10.88 -20.26 11.13
C TRP A 396 10.26 -19.00 10.51
N PRO A 397 11.04 -18.09 9.88
CA PRO A 397 10.48 -17.01 9.05
C PRO A 397 9.48 -17.48 7.99
N GLU A 398 9.80 -18.56 7.28
CA GLU A 398 8.95 -19.13 6.24
C GLU A 398 7.65 -19.69 6.83
N ILE A 399 7.73 -20.47 7.91
CA ILE A 399 6.56 -21.00 8.62
C ILE A 399 5.67 -19.86 9.12
N TYR A 400 6.26 -18.82 9.74
CA TYR A 400 5.52 -17.65 10.21
C TYR A 400 4.78 -16.95 9.07
N THR A 401 5.43 -16.78 7.91
CA THR A 401 4.84 -16.18 6.71
C THR A 401 3.66 -17.01 6.19
N GLY A 402 3.83 -18.32 6.07
CA GLY A 402 2.78 -19.24 5.62
C GLY A 402 1.57 -19.24 6.55
N LEU A 403 1.80 -19.23 7.87
CA LEU A 403 0.76 -19.11 8.88
C LEU A 403 0.05 -17.76 8.83
N ALA A 404 0.77 -16.66 8.62
CA ALA A 404 0.18 -15.33 8.48
C ALA A 404 -0.81 -15.30 7.30
N PHE A 405 -0.42 -15.79 6.12
CA PHE A 405 -1.36 -15.88 5.00
C PHE A 405 -2.52 -16.85 5.26
N LEU A 406 -2.28 -17.97 5.96
CA LEU A 406 -3.33 -18.92 6.29
C LEU A 406 -4.40 -18.25 7.17
N ILE A 407 -3.97 -17.59 8.24
CA ILE A 407 -4.85 -16.86 9.16
C ILE A 407 -5.60 -15.76 8.42
N ALA A 408 -4.93 -15.00 7.55
CA ALA A 408 -5.57 -13.99 6.71
C ALA A 408 -6.67 -14.60 5.82
N SER A 409 -6.40 -15.75 5.18
CA SER A 409 -7.39 -16.46 4.37
C SER A 409 -8.59 -16.91 5.20
N LEU A 410 -8.39 -17.35 6.45
CA LEU A 410 -9.48 -17.74 7.35
C LEU A 410 -10.36 -16.56 7.74
N PHE A 411 -9.78 -15.39 8.04
CA PHE A 411 -10.55 -14.16 8.27
C PHE A 411 -11.40 -13.78 7.05
N MET A 412 -10.83 -13.89 5.85
CA MET A 412 -11.57 -13.60 4.61
C MET A 412 -12.68 -14.63 4.34
N LEU A 413 -12.43 -15.91 4.63
CA LEU A 413 -13.42 -16.98 4.51
C LEU A 413 -14.60 -16.76 5.46
N GLU A 414 -14.33 -16.37 6.71
CA GLU A 414 -15.37 -16.04 7.69
C GLU A 414 -16.16 -14.79 7.28
N LEU A 415 -15.48 -13.77 6.75
CA LEU A 415 -16.15 -12.57 6.24
C LEU A 415 -17.10 -12.91 5.08
N ARG A 416 -16.66 -13.79 4.17
CA ARG A 416 -17.49 -14.32 3.08
C ARG A 416 -18.69 -15.11 3.63
N ARG A 417 -18.47 -16.00 4.60
CA ARG A 417 -19.54 -16.78 5.25
C ARG A 417 -20.63 -15.87 5.85
N GLN A 418 -20.22 -14.83 6.57
CA GLN A 418 -21.12 -13.88 7.24
C GLN A 418 -21.93 -13.00 6.29
N LYS A 419 -21.43 -12.74 5.08
CA LYS A 419 -22.08 -11.84 4.13
C LYS A 419 -22.89 -12.57 3.06
N TRP A 420 -22.32 -13.62 2.50
CA TRP A 420 -22.87 -14.32 1.34
C TRP A 420 -23.21 -15.78 1.62
N GLY A 421 -22.61 -16.41 2.64
CA GLY A 421 -22.62 -17.87 2.82
C GLY A 421 -21.46 -18.55 2.05
N LEU A 422 -21.12 -19.79 2.40
CA LEU A 422 -19.92 -20.48 1.86
C LEU A 422 -20.08 -20.98 0.43
N LEU A 423 -21.29 -21.42 0.05
CA LEU A 423 -21.57 -22.10 -1.22
C LEU A 423 -22.28 -21.22 -2.25
N THR A 424 -22.63 -19.99 -1.86
CA THR A 424 -23.39 -19.05 -2.67
C THR A 424 -22.45 -18.23 -3.56
N ARG A 425 -22.85 -18.05 -4.82
CA ARG A 425 -22.10 -17.23 -5.78
C ARG A 425 -22.30 -15.75 -5.43
N GLU A 426 -21.20 -15.02 -5.26
CA GLU A 426 -21.23 -13.58 -5.04
C GLU A 426 -21.91 -12.89 -6.23
N LYS A 427 -22.92 -12.06 -5.96
CA LYS A 427 -23.57 -11.22 -6.96
C LYS A 427 -23.16 -9.77 -6.72
N HIS A 428 -22.40 -9.21 -7.65
CA HIS A 428 -22.01 -7.80 -7.59
C HIS A 428 -23.23 -6.92 -7.91
N ARG A 429 -23.39 -5.83 -7.14
CA ARG A 429 -24.35 -4.75 -7.43
C ARG A 429 -23.64 -3.61 -8.13
#